data_AF-A0A3R7GGZ7-F1
#
_entry.id   AF-A0A3R7GGZ7-F1
#
_cell.length_a   1.000
_cell.length_b   1.000
_cell.length_c   1.000
_cell.angle_alpha   90.00
_cell.angle_beta   90.00
_cell.angle_gamma   90.00
#
_symmetry.space_group_name_H-M   'P 1'
#
loop_
_entity.id
_entity.type
_entity.pdbx_description
1 polymer ?
#
loop_
_entity_poly.entity_id
_entity_poly.type
_entity_poly.pdbx_seq_one_letter_code
_entity_poly.pdbx_strand_id
1 'polypeptide(L)'
;VLFVHCDLHSVMQLVHQEVIAQLAGKYDGVYTAQNVILHATHTHSGPGGTAGYFLYDVSILGYIGENFDKIVAGILDAIDQAHTTAESGTIRWNKGEVEKGGKNRSPDAYLANPEEERKLYADNVDMTMRALHFINDAGKLRGVLAFYPVHPTSLTAGNHLISGDNKGYAKFLAEDMLGDAVVAIGISNAADVSPNLIDKGDGTFGGEGKTDIESAEIMGQRQYDTLSSLIDGESELIEGSISGKLSYVDFSNVTLNGIEPIEADPYMHKTCPALVGQNMAAGTEDGRALSMFTEGNLEGNIFFEVIGAVIKKTPQWM
;
A
#
# COMPACT_ATOMS: atom_id res chain seq x y z
N VAL A 1 -14.30 11.03 11.92
CA VAL A 1 -13.32 10.61 10.88
C VAL A 1 -13.61 9.16 10.56
N LEU A 2 -13.57 8.78 9.29
CA LEU A 2 -13.66 7.39 8.82
C LEU A 2 -12.31 6.96 8.27
N PHE A 3 -11.91 5.75 8.61
CA PHE A 3 -10.82 5.03 7.96
C PHE A 3 -11.39 3.69 7.48
N VAL A 4 -11.38 3.46 6.18
CA VAL A 4 -11.83 2.21 5.57
C VAL A 4 -10.63 1.48 5.00
N HIS A 5 -10.44 0.25 5.45
CA HIS A 5 -9.37 -0.62 4.98
C HIS A 5 -9.94 -1.66 4.02
N CYS A 6 -9.35 -1.79 2.84
CA CYS A 6 -9.85 -2.62 1.75
C CYS A 6 -8.80 -3.66 1.32
N ASP A 7 -9.20 -4.91 1.16
CA ASP A 7 -8.36 -5.94 0.55
C ASP A 7 -8.31 -5.74 -0.98
N LEU A 8 -7.54 -4.75 -1.41
CA LEU A 8 -7.36 -4.35 -2.81
C LEU A 8 -5.89 -4.09 -3.10
N HIS A 9 -5.51 -4.07 -4.38
CA HIS A 9 -4.21 -3.55 -4.80
C HIS A 9 -4.05 -2.06 -4.45
N SER A 10 -5.07 -1.26 -4.74
CA SER A 10 -5.09 0.17 -4.44
C SER A 10 -6.52 0.67 -4.44
N VAL A 11 -6.78 1.73 -3.68
CA VAL A 11 -8.03 2.49 -3.85
C VAL A 11 -7.77 3.54 -4.92
N MET A 12 -8.35 3.32 -6.09
CA MET A 12 -8.18 4.21 -7.24
C MET A 12 -8.92 5.54 -7.03
N GLN A 13 -8.46 6.61 -7.68
CA GLN A 13 -9.09 7.94 -7.58
C GLN A 13 -10.59 7.90 -7.92
N LEU A 14 -10.96 7.16 -8.96
CA LEU A 14 -12.36 7.03 -9.39
C LEU A 14 -13.23 6.42 -8.27
N VAL A 15 -12.73 5.37 -7.60
CA VAL A 15 -13.42 4.72 -6.46
C VAL A 15 -13.58 5.71 -5.31
N HIS A 16 -12.51 6.45 -4.96
CA HIS A 16 -12.59 7.46 -3.90
C HIS A 16 -13.63 8.54 -4.22
N GLN A 17 -13.59 9.12 -5.42
CA GLN A 17 -14.53 10.18 -5.82
C GLN A 17 -15.98 9.72 -5.76
N GLU A 18 -16.26 8.51 -6.24
CA GLU A 18 -17.61 7.94 -6.22
C GLU A 18 -18.10 7.68 -4.78
N VAL A 19 -17.26 7.08 -3.92
CA VAL A 19 -17.61 6.87 -2.50
C VAL A 19 -17.92 8.20 -1.81
N ILE A 20 -17.08 9.22 -1.99
CA ILE A 20 -17.32 10.55 -1.39
C ILE A 20 -18.63 11.16 -1.92
N ALA A 21 -18.91 11.04 -3.22
CA ALA A 21 -20.15 11.56 -3.80
C ALA A 21 -21.40 10.88 -3.19
N GLN A 22 -21.38 9.56 -3.04
CA GLN A 22 -22.50 8.81 -2.45
C GLN A 22 -22.67 9.10 -0.95
N LEU A 23 -21.56 9.20 -0.19
CA LEU A 23 -21.61 9.55 1.23
C LEU A 23 -22.19 10.96 1.45
N ALA A 24 -21.84 11.92 0.59
CA ALA A 24 -22.35 13.29 0.68
C ALA A 24 -23.89 13.34 0.56
N GLY A 25 -24.48 12.50 -0.30
CA GLY A 25 -25.93 12.41 -0.47
C GLY A 25 -26.65 11.63 0.63
N LYS A 26 -25.96 10.70 1.30
CA LYS A 26 -26.56 9.78 2.28
C LYS A 26 -26.50 10.28 3.73
N TYR A 27 -25.41 10.97 4.08
CA TYR A 27 -25.10 11.34 5.47
C TYR A 27 -25.05 12.85 5.70
N ASP A 28 -25.75 13.64 4.88
CA ASP A 28 -25.93 15.09 5.04
C ASP A 28 -24.62 15.85 5.35
N GLY A 29 -23.51 15.45 4.70
CA GLY A 29 -22.20 16.08 4.85
C GLY A 29 -21.41 15.71 6.11
N VAL A 30 -21.84 14.73 6.92
CA VAL A 30 -21.05 14.18 8.04
C VAL A 30 -19.71 13.62 7.54
N TYR A 31 -19.74 12.94 6.39
CA TYR A 31 -18.58 12.37 5.74
C TYR A 31 -18.23 13.17 4.48
N THR A 32 -16.99 13.64 4.42
CA THR A 32 -16.45 14.47 3.35
C THR A 32 -15.05 14.00 2.98
N ALA A 33 -14.54 14.47 1.85
CA ALA A 33 -13.15 14.18 1.45
C ALA A 33 -12.12 14.59 2.51
N GLN A 34 -12.45 15.51 3.42
CA GLN A 34 -11.54 15.97 4.49
C GLN A 34 -11.38 14.96 5.63
N ASN A 35 -12.35 14.06 5.83
CA ASN A 35 -12.42 13.21 7.03
C ASN A 35 -12.68 11.73 6.73
N VAL A 36 -12.57 11.31 5.48
CA VAL A 36 -12.67 9.92 5.02
C VAL A 36 -11.35 9.51 4.39
N ILE A 37 -10.77 8.42 4.90
CA ILE A 37 -9.57 7.78 4.34
C ILE A 37 -9.98 6.42 3.81
N LEU A 38 -9.66 6.15 2.55
CA LEU A 38 -9.80 4.82 1.95
C LEU A 38 -8.40 4.26 1.70
N HIS A 39 -8.10 3.10 2.28
CA HIS A 39 -6.77 2.52 2.32
C HIS A 39 -6.80 1.08 1.82
N ALA A 40 -5.83 0.69 1.00
CA ALA A 40 -5.74 -0.67 0.47
C ALA A 40 -4.69 -1.50 1.22
N THR A 41 -4.85 -2.82 1.30
CA THR A 41 -3.78 -3.74 1.75
C THR A 41 -2.59 -3.76 0.80
N HIS A 42 -2.83 -3.46 -0.48
CA HIS A 42 -1.92 -3.69 -1.59
C HIS A 42 -1.79 -5.15 -2.04
N THR A 43 -2.84 -5.97 -1.86
CA THR A 43 -2.83 -7.34 -2.42
C THR A 43 -2.74 -7.33 -3.94
N HIS A 44 -1.85 -8.16 -4.48
CA HIS A 44 -1.70 -8.39 -5.92
C HIS A 44 -2.62 -9.51 -6.45
N SER A 45 -3.41 -10.12 -5.57
CA SER A 45 -4.34 -11.22 -5.89
C SER A 45 -5.80 -10.77 -5.89
N GLY A 46 -6.08 -9.57 -6.44
CA GLY A 46 -7.43 -9.03 -6.59
C GLY A 46 -7.79 -8.74 -8.06
N PRO A 47 -9.08 -8.71 -8.42
CA PRO A 47 -9.50 -8.29 -9.77
C PRO A 47 -9.19 -6.80 -10.00
N GLY A 48 -8.63 -6.47 -11.17
CA GLY A 48 -8.29 -5.10 -11.57
C GLY A 48 -9.39 -4.37 -12.34
N GLY A 49 -9.02 -3.32 -13.10
CA GLY A 49 -9.92 -2.64 -14.05
C GLY A 49 -10.82 -1.58 -13.41
N THR A 50 -10.32 -0.85 -12.41
CA THR A 50 -11.12 0.12 -11.64
C THR A 50 -10.51 1.51 -11.58
N ALA A 51 -9.44 1.77 -12.33
CA ALA A 51 -8.70 3.01 -12.21
C ALA A 51 -9.33 4.19 -12.94
N GLY A 52 -9.86 3.95 -14.15
CA GLY A 52 -10.25 5.02 -15.08
C GLY A 52 -9.03 5.71 -15.72
N TYR A 53 -7.83 5.17 -15.51
CA TYR A 53 -6.58 5.64 -16.10
C TYR A 53 -5.92 4.49 -16.86
N PHE A 54 -5.58 4.75 -18.12
CA PHE A 54 -5.06 3.74 -19.06
C PHE A 54 -3.90 2.92 -18.48
N LEU A 55 -2.95 3.57 -17.79
CA LEU A 55 -1.75 2.91 -17.26
C LEU A 55 -2.08 1.72 -16.35
N TYR A 56 -3.13 1.84 -15.52
CA TYR A 56 -3.50 0.82 -14.56
C TYR A 56 -4.48 -0.22 -15.13
N ASP A 57 -5.30 0.18 -16.09
CA ASP A 57 -6.34 -0.68 -16.65
C ASP A 57 -5.87 -1.49 -17.88
N VAL A 58 -4.74 -1.11 -18.52
CA VAL A 58 -4.26 -1.74 -19.77
C VAL A 58 -3.94 -3.23 -19.61
N SER A 59 -3.35 -3.65 -18.48
CA SER A 59 -3.05 -5.06 -18.20
C SER A 59 -4.32 -5.89 -17.94
N ILE A 60 -5.45 -5.22 -17.71
CA ILE A 60 -6.77 -5.82 -17.45
C ILE A 60 -7.66 -5.75 -18.70
N LEU A 61 -7.11 -5.28 -19.83
CA LEU A 61 -7.82 -5.03 -21.08
C LEU A 61 -8.92 -3.95 -20.96
N GLY A 62 -8.80 -3.07 -19.98
CA GLY A 62 -9.67 -1.91 -19.79
C GLY A 62 -10.42 -1.89 -18.46
N TYR A 63 -11.35 -0.94 -18.39
CA TYR A 63 -12.20 -0.71 -17.23
C TYR A 63 -13.33 -1.75 -17.14
N ILE A 64 -13.58 -2.26 -15.93
CA ILE A 64 -14.60 -3.26 -15.62
C ILE A 64 -15.59 -2.64 -14.61
N GLY A 65 -16.71 -2.12 -15.14
CA GLY A 65 -17.75 -1.47 -14.33
C GLY A 65 -18.31 -2.35 -13.21
N GLU A 66 -18.49 -3.65 -13.47
CA GLU A 66 -19.00 -4.59 -12.46
C GLU A 66 -18.08 -4.69 -11.25
N ASN A 67 -16.76 -4.76 -11.45
CA ASN A 67 -15.79 -4.82 -10.35
C ASN A 67 -15.75 -3.50 -9.58
N PHE A 68 -15.77 -2.38 -10.30
CA PHE A 68 -15.85 -1.04 -9.71
C PHE A 68 -17.09 -0.91 -8.80
N ASP A 69 -18.27 -1.27 -9.29
CA ASP A 69 -19.53 -1.18 -8.56
C ASP A 69 -19.51 -2.04 -7.29
N LYS A 70 -18.92 -3.24 -7.37
CA LYS A 70 -18.77 -4.14 -6.20
C LYS A 70 -17.85 -3.56 -5.13
N ILE A 71 -16.74 -2.95 -5.53
CA ILE A 71 -15.81 -2.29 -4.61
C ILE A 71 -16.50 -1.10 -3.93
N VAL A 72 -17.14 -0.22 -4.70
CA VAL A 72 -17.84 0.96 -4.15
C VAL A 72 -18.95 0.53 -3.19
N ALA A 73 -19.79 -0.44 -3.60
CA ALA A 73 -20.88 -0.93 -2.77
C ALA A 73 -20.37 -1.57 -1.47
N GLY A 74 -19.30 -2.36 -1.52
CA GLY A 74 -18.71 -2.98 -0.33
C GLY A 74 -18.13 -1.95 0.65
N ILE A 75 -17.48 -0.90 0.14
CA ILE A 75 -16.99 0.22 0.97
C ILE A 75 -18.16 0.92 1.66
N LEU A 76 -19.22 1.23 0.93
CA LEU A 76 -20.39 1.92 1.48
C LEU A 76 -21.12 1.06 2.52
N ASP A 77 -21.25 -0.24 2.28
CA ASP A 77 -21.84 -1.18 3.24
C ASP A 77 -21.03 -1.27 4.54
N ALA A 78 -19.69 -1.35 4.44
CA ALA A 78 -18.83 -1.34 5.63
C ALA A 78 -18.97 -0.02 6.42
N ILE A 79 -19.10 1.12 5.74
CA ILE A 79 -19.35 2.42 6.38
C ILE A 79 -20.72 2.46 7.05
N ASP A 80 -21.77 1.93 6.41
CA ASP A 80 -23.11 1.86 6.99
C ASP A 80 -23.11 1.06 8.30
N GLN A 81 -22.47 -0.11 8.28
CA GLN A 81 -22.33 -0.97 9.45
C GLN A 81 -21.57 -0.25 10.58
N ALA A 82 -20.44 0.41 10.27
CA ALA A 82 -19.68 1.17 11.26
C ALA A 82 -20.44 2.39 11.81
N HIS A 83 -21.19 3.12 10.97
CA HIS A 83 -21.97 4.28 11.38
C HIS A 83 -23.10 3.91 12.34
N THR A 84 -23.82 2.83 12.04
CA THR A 84 -25.01 2.40 12.81
C THR A 84 -24.67 1.63 14.09
N THR A 85 -23.42 1.21 14.25
CA THR A 85 -22.94 0.48 15.44
C THR A 85 -21.97 1.28 16.29
N ALA A 86 -21.82 2.59 16.01
CA ALA A 86 -20.95 3.48 16.77
C ALA A 86 -21.31 3.51 18.26
N GLU A 87 -20.30 3.44 19.12
CA GLU A 87 -20.44 3.47 20.58
C GLU A 87 -19.31 4.26 21.24
N SER A 88 -19.45 4.56 22.53
CA SER A 88 -18.41 5.19 23.34
C SER A 88 -17.28 4.22 23.69
N GLY A 89 -16.06 4.72 23.72
CA GLY A 89 -14.88 3.95 24.06
C GLY A 89 -13.59 4.77 24.05
N THR A 90 -12.47 4.04 24.07
CA THR A 90 -11.12 4.57 24.08
C THR A 90 -10.31 4.01 22.93
N ILE A 91 -9.31 4.77 22.50
CA ILE A 91 -8.31 4.34 21.52
C ILE A 91 -6.99 4.19 22.25
N ARG A 92 -6.32 3.06 22.06
CA ARG A 92 -4.98 2.80 22.59
C ARG A 92 -3.99 2.55 21.47
N TRP A 93 -2.71 2.81 21.72
CA TRP A 93 -1.64 2.63 20.75
C TRP A 93 -0.45 1.87 21.32
N ASN A 94 0.15 1.03 20.50
CA ASN A 94 1.48 0.47 20.74
C ASN A 94 2.15 0.05 19.43
N LYS A 95 3.35 -0.52 19.55
CA LYS A 95 4.15 -0.99 18.42
C LYS A 95 5.04 -2.16 18.84
N GLY A 96 5.44 -2.97 17.87
CA GLY A 96 6.31 -4.13 18.07
C GLY A 96 7.01 -4.52 16.77
N GLU A 97 8.05 -5.33 16.88
CA GLU A 97 8.84 -5.76 15.73
C GLU A 97 8.29 -7.06 15.15
N VAL A 98 8.21 -7.14 13.82
CA VAL A 98 7.88 -8.37 13.08
C VAL A 98 9.19 -9.06 12.71
N GLU A 99 9.53 -10.12 13.43
CA GLU A 99 10.75 -10.88 13.16
C GLU A 99 10.70 -11.51 11.77
N LYS A 100 11.77 -11.35 10.98
CA LYS A 100 11.85 -11.80 9.58
C LYS A 100 10.64 -11.32 8.76
N GLY A 101 10.20 -10.09 8.98
CA GLY A 101 8.98 -9.57 8.37
C GLY A 101 9.16 -8.95 6.97
N GLY A 102 10.36 -8.99 6.39
CA GLY A 102 10.58 -8.58 5.00
C GLY A 102 12.05 -8.57 4.59
N LYS A 103 12.30 -8.29 3.31
CA LYS A 103 13.63 -8.10 2.73
C LYS A 103 13.60 -6.91 1.77
N ASN A 104 14.61 -6.05 1.81
CA ASN A 104 14.73 -4.98 0.83
C ASN A 104 15.02 -5.56 -0.57
N ARG A 105 14.19 -5.24 -1.56
CA ARG A 105 14.31 -5.68 -2.96
C ARG A 105 15.07 -4.70 -3.85
N SER A 106 15.44 -3.51 -3.35
CA SER A 106 16.24 -2.53 -4.08
C SER A 106 17.39 -1.98 -3.21
N PRO A 107 18.30 -2.82 -2.69
CA PRO A 107 19.30 -2.42 -1.72
C PRO A 107 20.26 -1.34 -2.26
N ASP A 108 20.64 -1.39 -3.54
CA ASP A 108 21.52 -0.38 -4.13
C ASP A 108 20.86 1.00 -4.17
N ALA A 109 19.54 1.06 -4.41
CA ALA A 109 18.78 2.31 -4.35
C ALA A 109 18.72 2.86 -2.91
N TYR A 110 18.55 1.98 -1.91
CA TYR A 110 18.66 2.38 -0.51
C TYR A 110 20.05 2.92 -0.17
N LEU A 111 21.12 2.27 -0.65
CA LEU A 111 22.51 2.69 -0.40
C LEU A 111 22.86 4.05 -1.03
N ALA A 112 22.09 4.49 -2.03
CA ALA A 112 22.23 5.83 -2.62
C ALA A 112 21.73 6.96 -1.70
N ASN A 113 20.97 6.64 -0.64
CA ASN A 113 20.60 7.62 0.38
C ASN A 113 21.85 8.13 1.14
N PRO A 114 21.87 9.39 1.59
CA PRO A 114 22.97 9.95 2.36
C PRO A 114 23.39 9.06 3.54
N GLU A 115 24.70 8.84 3.71
CA GLU A 115 25.22 7.95 4.75
C GLU A 115 24.77 8.37 6.16
N GLU A 116 24.74 9.69 6.43
CA GLU A 116 24.32 10.23 7.72
C GLU A 116 22.83 9.98 8.02
N GLU A 117 21.97 9.92 6.99
CA GLU A 117 20.58 9.51 7.16
C GLU A 117 20.48 8.01 7.46
N ARG A 118 21.20 7.18 6.70
CA ARG A 118 21.18 5.72 6.88
C ARG A 118 21.63 5.29 8.29
N LYS A 119 22.56 6.02 8.90
CA LYS A 119 23.03 5.78 10.29
C LYS A 119 21.93 6.00 11.35
N LEU A 120 20.82 6.65 11.03
CA LEU A 120 19.68 6.83 11.94
C LEU A 120 18.83 5.56 12.08
N TYR A 121 19.01 4.58 11.19
CA TYR A 121 18.22 3.36 11.11
C TYR A 121 19.11 2.13 11.32
N ALA A 122 18.56 1.11 11.95
CA ALA A 122 19.29 -0.14 12.21
C ALA A 122 19.42 -1.01 10.95
N ASP A 123 18.48 -0.89 10.01
CA ASP A 123 18.38 -1.73 8.82
C ASP A 123 17.77 -0.94 7.64
N ASN A 124 17.76 -1.54 6.45
CA ASN A 124 17.15 -0.99 5.23
C ASN A 124 15.68 -1.40 5.04
N VAL A 125 15.05 -1.94 6.09
CA VAL A 125 13.63 -2.30 6.16
C VAL A 125 13.08 -1.82 7.51
N ASP A 126 11.88 -1.23 7.50
CA ASP A 126 11.13 -0.93 8.74
C ASP A 126 10.44 -2.22 9.23
N MET A 127 10.90 -2.78 10.35
CA MET A 127 10.31 -3.99 10.93
C MET A 127 9.22 -3.70 11.96
N THR A 128 8.87 -2.43 12.19
CA THR A 128 7.94 -2.03 13.23
C THR A 128 6.47 -2.10 12.76
N MET A 129 5.70 -3.01 13.33
CA MET A 129 4.23 -2.96 13.30
C MET A 129 3.72 -1.92 14.29
N ARG A 130 2.73 -1.11 13.88
CA ARG A 130 2.11 -0.07 14.70
C ARG A 130 0.61 -0.31 14.76
N ALA A 131 0.02 -0.39 15.95
CA ALA A 131 -1.37 -0.77 16.13
C ALA A 131 -2.17 0.25 16.94
N LEU A 132 -3.43 0.44 16.54
CA LEU A 132 -4.47 1.14 17.29
C LEU A 132 -5.51 0.12 17.75
N HIS A 133 -5.86 0.15 19.03
CA HIS A 133 -6.87 -0.71 19.63
C HIS A 133 -8.10 0.13 20.00
N PHE A 134 -9.28 -0.32 19.60
CA PHE A 134 -10.54 0.37 19.88
C PHE A 134 -11.29 -0.45 20.93
N ILE A 135 -11.43 0.10 22.14
CA ILE A 135 -12.00 -0.60 23.31
C ILE A 135 -13.22 0.17 23.78
N ASN A 136 -14.37 -0.48 23.91
CA ASN A 136 -15.58 0.20 24.38
C ASN A 136 -15.57 0.43 25.91
N ASP A 137 -16.54 1.19 26.42
CA ASP A 137 -16.65 1.51 27.86
C ASP A 137 -16.81 0.28 28.78
N ALA A 138 -17.23 -0.87 28.22
CA ALA A 138 -17.31 -2.15 28.94
C ALA A 138 -15.96 -2.91 28.99
N GLY A 139 -14.91 -2.38 28.36
CA GLY A 139 -13.59 -3.00 28.26
C GLY A 139 -13.46 -4.06 27.16
N LYS A 140 -14.45 -4.21 26.27
CA LYS A 140 -14.38 -5.15 25.13
C LYS A 140 -13.60 -4.52 23.97
N LEU A 141 -12.62 -5.24 23.42
CA LEU A 141 -11.97 -4.87 22.17
C LEU A 141 -12.96 -4.99 21.01
N ARG A 142 -13.19 -3.89 20.30
CA ARG A 142 -14.13 -3.77 19.17
C ARG A 142 -13.44 -3.79 17.82
N GLY A 143 -12.17 -3.41 17.77
CA GLY A 143 -11.39 -3.52 16.56
C GLY A 143 -9.94 -3.14 16.74
N VAL A 144 -9.14 -3.47 15.73
CA VAL A 144 -7.71 -3.21 15.66
C VAL A 144 -7.36 -2.67 14.28
N LEU A 145 -6.63 -1.56 14.24
CA LEU A 145 -6.05 -1.01 13.01
C LEU A 145 -4.54 -1.02 13.16
N ALA A 146 -3.88 -1.93 12.45
CA ALA A 146 -2.43 -2.06 12.41
C ALA A 146 -1.86 -1.61 11.06
N PHE A 147 -0.59 -1.21 11.04
CA PHE A 147 0.18 -0.94 9.84
C PHE A 147 1.52 -1.67 9.92
N TYR A 148 1.89 -2.35 8.84
CA TYR A 148 3.17 -3.04 8.72
C TYR A 148 3.71 -2.99 7.28
N PRO A 149 4.95 -2.53 7.06
CA PRO A 149 5.49 -2.33 5.71
C PRO A 149 6.07 -3.61 5.11
N VAL A 150 5.20 -4.45 4.56
CA VAL A 150 5.60 -5.55 3.66
C VAL A 150 4.63 -5.63 2.49
N HIS A 151 5.15 -5.88 1.28
CA HIS A 151 4.30 -6.10 0.11
C HIS A 151 3.48 -7.40 0.28
N PRO A 152 2.18 -7.40 -0.06
CA PRO A 152 1.39 -8.62 -0.18
C PRO A 152 1.58 -9.26 -1.57
N THR A 153 2.79 -9.77 -1.78
CA THR A 153 3.25 -10.50 -2.99
C THR A 153 3.88 -11.84 -2.61
N SER A 154 3.34 -12.50 -1.58
CA SER A 154 3.71 -13.89 -1.29
C SER A 154 3.13 -14.83 -2.35
N LEU A 155 1.95 -14.53 -2.87
CA LEU A 155 1.37 -15.18 -4.04
C LEU A 155 1.95 -14.57 -5.31
N THR A 156 2.57 -15.40 -6.15
CA THR A 156 3.21 -14.95 -7.39
C THR A 156 2.19 -14.66 -8.49
N ALA A 157 2.65 -14.08 -9.61
CA ALA A 157 1.83 -13.90 -10.82
C ALA A 157 1.28 -15.21 -11.42
N GLY A 158 1.75 -16.38 -10.97
CA GLY A 158 1.16 -17.67 -11.33
C GLY A 158 -0.15 -17.98 -10.59
N ASN A 159 -0.48 -17.25 -9.53
CA ASN A 159 -1.73 -17.39 -8.81
C ASN A 159 -2.92 -16.83 -9.62
N HIS A 160 -4.02 -17.58 -9.64
CA HIS A 160 -5.28 -17.20 -10.30
C HIS A 160 -6.47 -17.14 -9.33
N LEU A 161 -6.22 -17.28 -8.02
CA LEU A 161 -7.24 -17.24 -6.97
C LEU A 161 -7.28 -15.85 -6.33
N ILE A 162 -8.48 -15.33 -6.10
CA ILE A 162 -8.65 -14.07 -5.35
C ILE A 162 -8.20 -14.28 -3.90
N SER A 163 -7.37 -13.39 -3.39
CA SER A 163 -6.80 -13.50 -2.05
C SER A 163 -6.38 -12.15 -1.47
N GLY A 164 -6.45 -12.03 -0.14
CA GLY A 164 -5.83 -10.93 0.61
C GLY A 164 -4.32 -11.11 0.84
N ASP A 165 -3.72 -12.18 0.31
CA ASP A 165 -2.29 -12.52 0.43
C ASP A 165 -1.86 -12.65 1.91
N ASN A 166 -0.59 -12.41 2.24
CA ASN A 166 -0.06 -12.55 3.59
C ASN A 166 -0.79 -11.66 4.64
N LYS A 167 -1.19 -10.43 4.27
CA LYS A 167 -1.97 -9.54 5.15
C LYS A 167 -3.39 -10.06 5.38
N GLY A 168 -4.02 -10.60 4.34
CA GLY A 168 -5.32 -11.25 4.42
C GLY A 168 -5.30 -12.45 5.34
N TYR A 169 -4.26 -13.29 5.26
CA TYR A 169 -4.09 -14.43 6.16
C TYR A 169 -3.86 -13.99 7.62
N ALA A 170 -3.00 -13.00 7.86
CA ALA A 170 -2.78 -12.44 9.19
C ALA A 170 -4.09 -11.90 9.81
N LYS A 171 -4.89 -11.18 9.01
CA LYS A 171 -6.20 -10.67 9.40
C LYS A 171 -7.16 -11.80 9.73
N PHE A 172 -7.24 -12.83 8.88
CA PHE A 172 -8.10 -14.00 9.09
C PHE A 172 -7.81 -14.67 10.44
N LEU A 173 -6.53 -14.89 10.78
CA LEU A 173 -6.15 -15.45 12.08
C LEU A 173 -6.56 -14.55 13.25
N ALA A 174 -6.38 -13.23 13.11
CA ALA A 174 -6.75 -12.28 14.15
C ALA A 174 -8.27 -12.19 14.35
N GLU A 175 -9.07 -12.21 13.28
CA GLU A 175 -10.53 -12.21 13.34
C GLU A 175 -11.06 -13.52 13.97
N ASP A 176 -10.47 -14.67 13.64
CA ASP A 176 -10.83 -15.96 14.24
C ASP A 176 -10.57 -15.97 15.76
N MET A 177 -9.44 -15.39 16.20
CA MET A 177 -9.10 -15.25 17.62
C MET A 177 -10.03 -14.26 18.36
N LEU A 178 -10.36 -13.12 17.75
CA LEU A 178 -11.05 -12.01 18.42
C LEU A 178 -12.58 -12.08 18.33
N GLY A 179 -13.14 -12.91 17.45
CA GLY A 179 -14.58 -13.05 17.24
C GLY A 179 -15.18 -11.82 16.56
N ASP A 180 -16.04 -11.07 17.26
CA ASP A 180 -16.78 -9.94 16.66
C ASP A 180 -15.93 -8.67 16.40
N ALA A 181 -14.63 -8.69 16.71
CA ALA A 181 -13.78 -7.52 16.54
C ALA A 181 -13.36 -7.37 15.06
N VAL A 182 -13.37 -6.14 14.56
CA VAL A 182 -12.92 -5.84 13.19
C VAL A 182 -11.41 -5.65 13.16
N VAL A 183 -10.71 -6.34 12.27
CA VAL A 183 -9.24 -6.23 12.15
C VAL A 183 -8.85 -5.64 10.80
N ALA A 184 -7.92 -4.70 10.82
CA ALA A 184 -7.29 -4.13 9.63
C ALA A 184 -5.78 -4.16 9.79
N ILE A 185 -5.07 -4.64 8.76
CA ILE A 185 -3.61 -4.65 8.71
C ILE A 185 -3.18 -3.96 7.41
N GLY A 186 -2.93 -2.66 7.50
CA GLY A 186 -2.47 -1.81 6.43
C GLY A 186 -1.04 -2.08 6.00
N ILE A 187 -0.76 -1.84 4.71
CA ILE A 187 0.58 -1.53 4.22
C ILE A 187 0.98 -0.11 4.66
N SER A 188 2.28 0.14 4.80
CA SER A 188 2.83 1.50 4.95
C SER A 188 3.92 1.75 3.90
N ASN A 189 5.13 2.06 4.30
CA ASN A 189 6.32 2.30 3.49
C ASN A 189 6.98 0.99 3.02
N ALA A 190 6.28 0.19 2.21
CA ALA A 190 6.72 -1.14 1.78
C ALA A 190 7.10 -1.25 0.29
N ALA A 191 7.35 -0.12 -0.38
CA ALA A 191 7.56 -0.11 -1.84
C ALA A 191 8.75 -0.98 -2.27
N ASP A 192 9.80 -1.01 -1.47
CA ASP A 192 11.02 -1.80 -1.66
C ASP A 192 11.12 -2.96 -0.65
N VAL A 193 10.03 -3.34 0.03
CA VAL A 193 10.04 -4.42 1.03
C VAL A 193 9.25 -5.63 0.52
N SER A 194 9.97 -6.66 0.12
CA SER A 194 9.44 -7.95 -0.31
C SER A 194 9.11 -8.87 0.88
N PRO A 195 8.03 -9.66 0.82
CA PRO A 195 7.79 -10.74 1.79
C PRO A 195 8.65 -12.00 1.51
N ASN A 196 9.30 -12.05 0.35
CA ASN A 196 10.03 -13.21 -0.15
C ASN A 196 11.51 -13.11 0.27
N LEU A 197 11.90 -13.87 1.28
CA LEU A 197 13.22 -13.74 1.91
C LEU A 197 14.34 -14.54 1.23
N ILE A 198 14.00 -15.52 0.40
CA ILE A 198 14.97 -16.42 -0.25
C ILE A 198 15.43 -15.81 -1.57
N ASP A 199 16.73 -15.56 -1.70
CA ASP A 199 17.34 -15.21 -2.98
C ASP A 199 17.54 -16.48 -3.83
N LYS A 200 16.96 -16.51 -5.04
CA LYS A 200 17.07 -17.66 -5.94
C LYS A 200 18.35 -17.64 -6.79
N GLY A 201 19.12 -16.55 -6.77
CA GLY A 201 20.35 -16.38 -7.55
C GLY A 201 20.12 -16.10 -9.04
N ASP A 202 18.88 -15.94 -9.48
CA ASP A 202 18.48 -15.62 -10.85
C ASP A 202 17.88 -14.20 -10.98
N GLY A 203 18.06 -13.37 -9.95
CA GLY A 203 17.47 -12.04 -9.86
C GLY A 203 16.02 -12.04 -9.40
N THR A 204 15.51 -13.15 -8.85
CA THR A 204 14.19 -13.23 -8.22
C THR A 204 14.26 -13.72 -6.79
N PHE A 205 13.24 -13.36 -6.00
CA PHE A 205 13.06 -13.82 -4.64
C PHE A 205 12.01 -14.94 -4.58
N GLY A 206 12.09 -15.74 -3.52
CA GLY A 206 11.11 -16.76 -3.16
C GLY A 206 10.73 -16.68 -1.70
N GLY A 207 9.52 -17.14 -1.40
CA GLY A 207 9.10 -17.35 -0.02
C GLY A 207 9.79 -18.55 0.61
N GLU A 208 9.64 -18.68 1.92
CA GLU A 208 10.23 -19.77 2.72
C GLU A 208 9.40 -21.06 2.71
N GLY A 209 8.14 -20.99 2.24
CA GLY A 209 7.25 -22.13 2.13
C GLY A 209 7.58 -23.02 0.93
N LYS A 210 7.05 -24.25 0.92
CA LYS A 210 7.16 -25.16 -0.23
C LYS A 210 6.25 -24.72 -1.38
N THR A 211 5.26 -23.89 -1.08
CA THR A 211 4.34 -23.28 -2.03
C THR A 211 4.20 -21.79 -1.73
N ASP A 212 3.68 -21.04 -2.70
CA ASP A 212 3.35 -19.62 -2.52
C ASP A 212 2.30 -19.41 -1.41
N ILE A 213 1.34 -20.33 -1.29
CA ILE A 213 0.33 -20.31 -0.22
C ILE A 213 1.00 -20.48 1.15
N GLU A 214 1.84 -21.51 1.31
CA GLU A 214 2.59 -21.72 2.56
C GLU A 214 3.50 -20.53 2.88
N SER A 215 4.05 -19.86 1.86
CA SER A 215 4.84 -18.64 2.04
C SER A 215 4.00 -17.46 2.51
N ALA A 216 2.79 -17.30 1.97
CA ALA A 216 1.82 -16.30 2.44
C ALA A 216 1.38 -16.58 3.89
N GLU A 217 1.18 -17.85 4.23
CA GLU A 217 0.84 -18.29 5.58
C GLU A 217 1.97 -18.00 6.58
N ILE A 218 3.23 -18.29 6.22
CA ILE A 218 4.39 -18.01 7.07
C ILE A 218 4.52 -16.50 7.35
N MET A 219 4.45 -15.65 6.30
CA MET A 219 4.56 -14.20 6.46
C MET A 219 3.33 -13.61 7.17
N GLY A 220 2.14 -14.14 6.93
CA GLY A 220 0.93 -13.74 7.62
C GLY A 220 0.96 -14.14 9.11
N GLN A 221 1.46 -15.32 9.44
CA GLN A 221 1.64 -15.78 10.83
C GLN A 221 2.56 -14.84 11.61
N ARG A 222 3.68 -14.39 11.02
CA ARG A 222 4.59 -13.42 11.67
C ARG A 222 3.90 -12.11 12.00
N GLN A 223 3.11 -11.58 11.05
CA GLN A 223 2.31 -10.37 11.28
C GLN A 223 1.27 -10.59 12.39
N TYR A 224 0.57 -11.72 12.36
CA TYR A 224 -0.40 -12.10 13.38
C TYR A 224 0.24 -12.27 14.77
N ASP A 225 1.37 -12.94 14.89
CA ASP A 225 2.05 -13.20 16.17
C ASP A 225 2.45 -11.89 16.85
N THR A 226 3.00 -10.94 16.08
CA THR A 226 3.28 -9.59 16.57
C THR A 226 1.99 -8.87 16.96
N LEU A 227 0.95 -8.90 16.12
CA LEU A 227 -0.32 -8.22 16.43
C LEU A 227 -1.00 -8.79 17.68
N SER A 228 -1.01 -10.10 17.83
CA SER A 228 -1.54 -10.81 19.00
C SER A 228 -0.79 -10.39 20.27
N SER A 229 0.54 -10.34 20.19
CA SER A 229 1.39 -9.84 21.29
C SER A 229 1.11 -8.37 21.62
N LEU A 230 0.80 -7.54 20.62
CA LEU A 230 0.44 -6.13 20.83
C LEU A 230 -0.93 -6.00 21.49
N ILE A 231 -1.92 -6.79 21.09
CA ILE A 231 -3.27 -6.79 21.68
C ILE A 231 -3.22 -7.12 23.18
N ASP A 232 -2.41 -8.12 23.55
CA ASP A 232 -2.24 -8.55 24.95
C ASP A 232 -1.25 -7.67 25.75
N GLY A 233 -0.47 -6.85 25.05
CA GLY A 233 0.61 -6.05 25.59
C GLY A 233 0.18 -4.72 26.21
N GLU A 234 1.14 -4.07 26.87
CA GLU A 234 0.96 -2.69 27.31
C GLU A 234 0.72 -1.76 26.11
N SER A 235 -0.18 -0.81 26.29
CA SER A 235 -0.53 0.18 25.28
C SER A 235 -0.77 1.53 25.94
N GLU A 236 -0.56 2.60 25.19
CA GLU A 236 -0.74 3.97 25.65
C GLU A 236 -2.15 4.45 25.30
N LEU A 237 -2.80 5.19 26.21
CA LEU A 237 -4.08 5.82 25.91
C LEU A 237 -3.85 7.01 24.96
N ILE A 238 -4.61 7.07 23.87
CA ILE A 238 -4.63 8.26 23.00
C ILE A 238 -5.69 9.22 23.52
N GLU A 239 -5.26 10.43 23.88
CA GLU A 239 -6.14 11.53 24.27
C GLU A 239 -5.94 12.72 23.34
N GLY A 240 -7.04 13.34 22.91
CA GLY A 240 -6.98 14.54 22.09
C GLY A 240 -8.15 14.73 21.16
N SER A 241 -8.07 15.78 20.35
CA SER A 241 -9.04 16.05 19.28
C SER A 241 -8.61 15.37 17.98
N ILE A 242 -9.59 14.94 17.19
CA ILE A 242 -9.36 14.38 15.86
C ILE A 242 -9.64 15.47 14.83
N SER A 243 -8.72 15.66 13.89
CA SER A 243 -8.90 16.54 12.73
C SER A 243 -8.50 15.82 11.45
N GLY A 244 -9.16 16.15 10.35
CA GLY A 244 -8.83 15.64 9.01
C GLY A 244 -8.60 16.81 8.06
N LYS A 245 -7.61 16.66 7.17
CA LYS A 245 -7.27 17.63 6.14
C LYS A 245 -6.92 16.89 4.85
N LEU A 246 -7.49 17.35 3.75
CA LEU A 246 -7.22 16.87 2.41
C LEU A 246 -6.96 18.07 1.50
N SER A 247 -5.96 17.94 0.63
CA SER A 247 -5.75 18.83 -0.50
C SER A 247 -5.63 18.02 -1.78
N TYR A 248 -6.33 18.44 -2.83
CA TYR A 248 -6.05 17.99 -4.18
C TYR A 248 -4.93 18.86 -4.75
N VAL A 249 -3.85 18.22 -5.19
CA VAL A 249 -2.67 18.92 -5.71
C VAL A 249 -2.43 18.45 -7.13
N ASP A 250 -2.26 19.39 -8.05
CA ASP A 250 -1.77 19.09 -9.40
C ASP A 250 -0.25 18.88 -9.35
N PHE A 251 0.16 17.60 -9.34
CA PHE A 251 1.57 17.20 -9.27
C PHE A 251 2.34 17.41 -10.58
N SER A 252 1.71 17.89 -11.67
CA SER A 252 2.40 18.04 -12.95
C SER A 252 3.42 19.18 -13.00
N ASN A 253 3.37 20.13 -12.06
CA ASN A 253 4.26 21.30 -12.02
C ASN A 253 4.29 21.99 -10.63
N VAL A 254 4.45 21.21 -9.55
CA VAL A 254 4.59 21.72 -8.18
C VAL A 254 5.98 22.30 -8.00
N THR A 255 6.08 23.54 -7.52
CA THR A 255 7.36 24.16 -7.17
C THR A 255 7.81 23.73 -5.77
N LEU A 256 9.08 23.34 -5.63
CA LEU A 256 9.68 22.90 -4.38
C LEU A 256 10.31 24.09 -3.66
N ASN A 257 9.92 24.29 -2.40
CA ASN A 257 10.48 25.38 -1.59
C ASN A 257 11.92 25.08 -1.17
N GLY A 258 12.81 26.05 -1.31
CA GLY A 258 14.20 25.94 -0.86
C GLY A 258 15.12 25.14 -1.78
N ILE A 259 14.63 24.75 -2.96
CA ILE A 259 15.43 24.10 -4.00
C ILE A 259 15.61 25.09 -5.16
N GLU A 260 16.84 25.53 -5.38
CA GLU A 260 17.19 26.44 -6.47
C GLU A 260 17.73 25.64 -7.67
N PRO A 261 17.36 26.00 -8.91
CA PRO A 261 17.89 25.34 -10.10
C PRO A 261 19.40 25.55 -10.22
N ILE A 262 20.10 24.53 -10.70
CA ILE A 262 21.53 24.60 -11.03
C ILE A 262 21.73 24.43 -12.54
N GLU A 263 22.90 24.81 -13.07
CA GLU A 263 23.18 24.69 -14.51
C GLU A 263 23.06 23.23 -15.01
N ALA A 264 23.48 22.26 -14.19
CA ALA A 264 23.41 20.83 -14.51
C ALA A 264 21.98 20.25 -14.44
N ASP A 265 21.08 20.90 -13.69
CA ASP A 265 19.68 20.49 -13.56
C ASP A 265 18.80 21.74 -13.36
N PRO A 266 18.41 22.41 -14.46
CA PRO A 266 17.61 23.62 -14.40
C PRO A 266 16.15 23.38 -13.97
N TYR A 267 15.72 22.12 -13.85
CA TYR A 267 14.33 21.76 -13.53
C TYR A 267 14.14 21.16 -12.13
N MET A 268 15.21 20.90 -11.37
CA MET A 268 15.17 20.31 -10.01
C MET A 268 14.26 21.02 -9.00
N HIS A 269 13.93 22.29 -9.22
CA HIS A 269 13.09 23.10 -8.32
C HIS A 269 11.58 22.80 -8.45
N LYS A 270 11.19 21.83 -9.27
CA LYS A 270 9.77 21.49 -9.48
C LYS A 270 9.54 20.05 -9.89
N THR A 271 8.31 19.56 -9.71
CA THR A 271 7.87 18.27 -10.26
C THR A 271 7.62 18.36 -11.77
N CYS A 272 7.50 17.21 -12.42
CA CYS A 272 7.24 17.08 -13.85
C CYS A 272 5.91 16.35 -14.12
N PRO A 273 5.34 16.48 -15.33
CA PRO A 273 4.26 15.61 -15.77
C PRO A 273 4.67 14.14 -15.68
N ALA A 274 3.72 13.28 -15.28
CA ALA A 274 3.99 11.86 -15.07
C ALA A 274 4.66 11.21 -16.29
N LEU A 275 5.73 10.47 -16.01
CA LEU A 275 6.48 9.69 -16.99
C LEU A 275 6.99 8.42 -16.31
N VAL A 276 7.02 7.33 -17.08
CA VAL A 276 7.48 6.04 -16.61
C VAL A 276 8.77 5.71 -17.35
N GLY A 277 9.83 5.43 -16.59
CA GLY A 277 11.09 4.96 -17.15
C GLY A 277 11.02 3.49 -17.61
N GLN A 278 11.91 3.12 -18.53
CA GLN A 278 11.95 1.78 -19.12
C GLN A 278 12.05 0.65 -18.09
N ASN A 279 12.71 0.89 -16.95
CA ASN A 279 12.97 -0.12 -15.94
C ASN A 279 11.69 -0.61 -15.26
N MET A 280 10.56 0.12 -15.36
CA MET A 280 9.27 -0.40 -14.92
C MET A 280 8.88 -1.69 -15.66
N ALA A 281 9.32 -1.86 -16.91
CA ALA A 281 9.07 -3.05 -17.70
C ALA A 281 9.92 -4.27 -17.27
N ALA A 282 10.94 -4.09 -16.42
CA ALA A 282 11.73 -5.20 -15.87
C ALA A 282 10.96 -5.99 -14.79
N GLY A 283 9.97 -5.37 -14.14
CA GLY A 283 9.39 -5.89 -12.90
C GLY A 283 10.37 -5.75 -11.73
N THR A 284 10.22 -6.59 -10.72
CA THR A 284 11.09 -6.62 -9.53
C THR A 284 11.53 -8.05 -9.23
N GLU A 285 12.26 -8.24 -8.14
CA GLU A 285 12.63 -9.55 -7.59
C GLU A 285 11.40 -10.39 -7.21
N ASP A 286 10.26 -9.77 -6.88
CA ASP A 286 9.01 -10.46 -6.57
C ASP A 286 8.26 -10.97 -7.82
N GLY A 287 8.64 -10.48 -8.99
CA GLY A 287 8.02 -10.84 -10.25
C GLY A 287 8.64 -10.09 -11.42
N ARG A 288 9.41 -10.82 -12.24
CA ARG A 288 9.99 -10.29 -13.48
C ARG A 288 8.92 -10.18 -14.56
N ALA A 289 9.01 -9.12 -15.36
CA ALA A 289 8.09 -8.86 -16.46
C ALA A 289 8.74 -9.17 -17.82
N LEU A 290 9.24 -8.15 -18.53
CA LEU A 290 9.82 -8.31 -19.86
C LEU A 290 11.34 -8.53 -19.77
N SER A 291 11.81 -9.70 -20.21
CA SER A 291 13.22 -10.11 -20.12
C SER A 291 14.23 -9.23 -20.88
N MET A 292 13.75 -8.34 -21.77
CA MET A 292 14.57 -7.38 -22.49
C MET A 292 14.90 -6.11 -21.68
N PHE A 293 14.36 -6.00 -20.46
CA PHE A 293 14.64 -4.91 -19.53
C PHE A 293 15.25 -5.45 -18.25
N THR A 294 16.13 -4.66 -17.65
CA THR A 294 16.77 -4.94 -16.36
C THR A 294 16.62 -3.72 -15.47
N GLU A 295 16.39 -3.94 -14.18
CA GLU A 295 16.39 -2.86 -13.20
C GLU A 295 17.74 -2.13 -13.17
N GLY A 296 17.73 -0.85 -12.80
CA GLY A 296 18.94 -0.04 -12.71
C GLY A 296 19.62 0.31 -14.04
N ASN A 297 19.09 -0.13 -15.20
CA ASN A 297 19.68 0.23 -16.48
C ASN A 297 19.38 1.70 -16.82
N LEU A 298 20.44 2.52 -16.79
CA LEU A 298 20.39 3.95 -17.12
C LEU A 298 20.66 4.23 -18.61
N GLU A 299 21.09 3.23 -19.38
CA GLU A 299 21.22 3.34 -20.83
C GLU A 299 19.85 3.08 -21.47
N GLY A 300 19.34 4.08 -22.19
CA GLY A 300 18.04 3.98 -22.84
C GLY A 300 17.99 2.85 -23.87
N ASN A 301 16.92 2.06 -23.83
CA ASN A 301 16.66 1.03 -24.82
C ASN A 301 16.31 1.70 -26.15
N ILE A 302 17.20 1.55 -27.13
CA ILE A 302 17.11 2.19 -28.45
C ILE A 302 15.73 1.99 -29.11
N PHE A 303 15.12 0.81 -28.96
CA PHE A 303 13.80 0.54 -29.53
C PHE A 303 12.70 1.38 -28.87
N PHE A 304 12.75 1.53 -27.55
CA PHE A 304 11.80 2.35 -26.79
C PHE A 304 12.03 3.85 -27.00
N GLU A 305 13.27 4.29 -27.16
CA GLU A 305 13.56 5.68 -27.52
C GLU A 305 12.96 6.04 -28.88
N VAL A 306 13.14 5.17 -29.88
CA VAL A 306 12.60 5.37 -31.23
C VAL A 306 11.07 5.39 -31.22
N ILE A 307 10.43 4.43 -30.55
CA ILE A 307 8.96 4.37 -30.47
C ILE A 307 8.41 5.53 -29.64
N GLY A 308 9.03 5.82 -28.51
CA GLY A 308 8.66 6.94 -27.63
C GLY A 308 8.68 8.25 -28.39
N ALA A 309 9.76 8.54 -29.12
CA ALA A 309 9.91 9.76 -29.91
C ALA A 309 8.88 9.90 -31.04
N VAL A 310 8.40 8.79 -31.61
CA VAL A 310 7.34 8.77 -32.63
C VAL A 310 5.96 9.05 -32.01
N ILE A 311 5.72 8.59 -30.79
CA ILE A 311 4.43 8.75 -30.09
C ILE A 311 4.33 10.14 -29.44
N LYS A 312 5.40 10.60 -28.79
CA LYS A 312 5.44 11.89 -28.10
C LYS A 312 6.88 12.42 -28.03
N LYS A 313 7.07 13.69 -28.39
CA LYS A 313 8.38 14.34 -28.28
C LYS A 313 8.88 14.29 -26.84
N THR A 314 10.14 13.87 -26.65
CA THR A 314 10.83 13.90 -25.36
C THR A 314 10.79 15.32 -24.78
N PRO A 315 10.27 15.50 -23.56
CA PRO A 315 10.23 16.80 -22.92
C PRO A 315 11.64 17.37 -22.69
N GLN A 316 11.79 18.69 -22.69
CA GLN A 316 13.10 19.35 -22.47
C GLN A 316 13.70 19.13 -21.07
N TRP A 317 12.91 18.66 -20.11
CA TRP A 317 13.33 18.39 -18.74
C TRP A 317 13.89 16.97 -18.53
N MET A 318 13.89 16.14 -19.58
CA MET A 318 14.54 14.82 -19.63
C MET A 318 15.79 14.94 -20.51
#